data_AF-A0AAW5CU16-F1
#
_entry.id   AF-A0AAW5CU16-F1
#
_cell.length_a   1.000
_cell.length_b   1.000
_cell.length_c   1.000
_cell.angle_alpha   90.00
_cell.angle_beta   90.00
_cell.angle_gamma   90.00
#
_symmetry.space_group_name_H-M   'P 1'
#
loop_
_entity.id
_entity.type
_entity.pdbx_description
1 polymer ?
#
loop_
_entity_poly.entity_id
_entity_poly.type
_entity_poly.pdbx_seq_one_letter_code
_entity_poly.pdbx_strand_id
1 'polypeptide(L)'
;MTTNIRSAIIAEGGGQKGIFTAGVLDAFLEKKFTPFDLKVGVSAGAQNLAAYCARASQYAQTAIESLTTEQQFFRPARFFTGGNVIDLDWYFQQVEHSGKVRFPTEPNHLTPESNFYAVASHLDSLEPHYLHTWHDNMFTHLKASSAIPFLYRPGVKVAGHGMMDGGVADPLPVRWAHSQGAKTIWVIRTIEAHDDGKMPVLERLKPIMRRVNQSPRMFEMYHHYQSRYADAVNFMNSPPEDVNVIQIAPNRPLESMILGSSPETLKSDYKLGFELGLKAVDKWRDMLEVSVM
;
A
#
# COMPACT_ATOMS: atom_id res chain seq x y z
N MET A 1 -24.86 7.09 11.66
CA MET A 1 -24.87 5.68 12.08
C MET A 1 -23.42 5.29 12.28
N THR A 2 -22.99 4.98 13.50
CA THR A 2 -21.63 4.47 13.74
C THR A 2 -21.56 3.04 13.20
N THR A 3 -20.93 2.87 12.05
CA THR A 3 -20.57 1.54 11.53
C THR A 3 -19.75 0.82 12.60
N ASN A 4 -20.19 -0.35 13.03
CA ASN A 4 -19.49 -1.13 14.04
C ASN A 4 -18.25 -1.78 13.41
N ILE A 5 -17.17 -1.00 13.24
CA ILE A 5 -15.91 -1.47 12.64
C ILE A 5 -15.26 -2.43 13.63
N ARG A 6 -15.29 -3.73 13.34
CA ARG A 6 -14.66 -4.76 14.17
C ARG A 6 -13.38 -5.27 13.56
N SER A 7 -13.36 -5.46 12.24
CA SER A 7 -12.25 -6.05 11.51
C SER A 7 -11.72 -5.09 10.44
N ALA A 8 -10.41 -4.84 10.45
CA ALA A 8 -9.75 -4.01 9.47
C ALA A 8 -8.68 -4.80 8.70
N ILE A 9 -8.45 -4.40 7.45
CA ILE A 9 -7.27 -4.81 6.68
C ILE A 9 -6.47 -3.59 6.26
N ILE A 10 -5.17 -3.68 6.45
CA ILE A 10 -4.17 -2.70 6.07
C ILE A 10 -3.24 -3.33 5.04
N ALA A 11 -2.99 -2.64 3.94
CA ALA A 11 -2.02 -3.04 2.93
C ALA A 11 -0.92 -1.99 2.79
N GLU A 12 0.31 -2.39 3.13
CA GLU A 12 1.52 -1.56 3.00
C GLU A 12 1.81 -1.21 1.53
N GLY A 13 2.44 -0.06 1.33
CA GLY A 13 3.03 0.31 0.04
C GLY A 13 4.26 -0.54 -0.33
N GLY A 14 4.91 -0.20 -1.43
CA GLY A 14 6.13 -0.90 -1.87
C GLY A 14 6.40 -0.89 -3.37
N GLY A 15 5.65 -0.12 -4.16
CA GLY A 15 5.77 -0.13 -5.63
C GLY A 15 5.51 -1.53 -6.18
N GLN A 16 6.44 -2.06 -6.98
CA GLN A 16 6.35 -3.41 -7.54
C GLN A 16 6.38 -4.54 -6.49
N LYS A 17 6.90 -4.30 -5.27
CA LYS A 17 6.75 -5.26 -4.16
C LYS A 17 5.30 -5.52 -3.77
N GLY A 18 4.37 -4.63 -4.17
CA GLY A 18 2.93 -4.85 -4.06
C GLY A 18 2.43 -6.11 -4.79
N ILE A 19 3.25 -6.73 -5.64
CA ILE A 19 2.96 -8.02 -6.27
C ILE A 19 2.76 -9.14 -5.25
N PHE A 20 3.47 -9.08 -4.12
CA PHE A 20 3.26 -9.97 -2.99
C PHE A 20 1.86 -9.77 -2.40
N THR A 21 1.44 -8.51 -2.21
CA THR A 21 0.10 -8.16 -1.73
C THR A 21 -0.99 -8.62 -2.69
N ALA A 22 -0.75 -8.53 -4.01
CA ALA A 22 -1.67 -9.05 -5.02
C ALA A 22 -1.92 -10.54 -4.80
N GLY A 23 -0.85 -11.33 -4.62
CA GLY A 23 -0.95 -12.76 -4.33
C GLY A 23 -1.76 -13.04 -3.06
N VAL A 24 -1.48 -12.33 -1.96
CA VAL A 24 -2.22 -12.50 -0.69
C VAL A 24 -3.73 -12.26 -0.89
N LEU A 25 -4.09 -11.17 -1.57
CA LEU A 25 -5.49 -10.79 -1.76
C LEU A 25 -6.20 -11.68 -2.80
N ASP A 26 -5.50 -12.17 -3.81
CA ASP A 26 -6.05 -13.15 -4.76
C ASP A 26 -6.33 -14.49 -4.07
N ALA A 27 -5.48 -14.92 -3.12
CA ALA A 27 -5.76 -16.08 -2.27
C ALA A 27 -7.00 -15.86 -1.38
N PHE A 28 -7.19 -14.63 -0.87
CA PHE A 28 -8.41 -14.28 -0.14
C PHE A 28 -9.64 -14.36 -1.04
N LEU A 29 -9.57 -13.86 -2.27
CA LEU A 29 -10.67 -13.96 -3.23
C LEU A 29 -10.98 -15.41 -3.61
N GLU A 30 -9.96 -16.25 -3.82
CA GLU A 30 -10.14 -17.69 -4.08
C GLU A 30 -10.90 -18.37 -2.93
N LYS A 31 -10.56 -18.03 -1.69
CA LYS A 31 -11.24 -18.55 -0.50
C LYS A 31 -12.55 -17.83 -0.16
N LYS A 32 -13.00 -16.86 -0.97
CA LYS A 32 -14.14 -15.96 -0.72
C LYS A 32 -14.05 -15.27 0.64
N PHE A 33 -12.84 -15.00 1.12
CA PHE A 33 -12.55 -14.46 2.44
C PHE A 33 -12.66 -12.94 2.41
N THR A 34 -13.74 -12.40 3.00
CA THR A 34 -14.07 -10.96 2.91
C THR A 34 -14.59 -10.29 4.20
N PRO A 35 -14.00 -10.58 5.38
CA PRO A 35 -14.58 -10.19 6.67
C PRO A 35 -14.21 -8.77 7.13
N PHE A 36 -13.82 -7.86 6.22
CA PHE A 36 -13.23 -6.58 6.60
C PHE A 36 -14.24 -5.43 6.51
N ASP A 37 -14.51 -4.79 7.64
CA ASP A 37 -15.38 -3.62 7.77
C ASP A 37 -14.66 -2.33 7.36
N LEU A 38 -13.34 -2.28 7.55
CA LEU A 38 -12.46 -1.16 7.22
C LEU A 38 -11.29 -1.65 6.35
N LYS A 39 -11.04 -0.97 5.23
CA LYS A 39 -9.92 -1.28 4.33
C LYS A 39 -9.06 -0.04 4.15
N VAL A 40 -7.77 -0.15 4.44
CA VAL A 40 -6.85 1.00 4.40
C VAL A 40 -5.59 0.62 3.65
N GLY A 41 -5.28 1.34 2.59
CA GLY A 41 -4.10 1.04 1.77
C GLY A 41 -3.20 2.23 1.58
N VAL A 42 -1.91 1.95 1.43
CA VAL A 42 -0.88 2.94 1.13
C VAL A 42 -0.29 2.62 -0.23
N SER A 43 -0.26 3.58 -1.17
CA SER A 43 0.39 3.43 -2.47
C SER A 43 -0.08 2.16 -3.21
N ALA A 44 0.85 1.29 -3.61
CA ALA A 44 0.52 -0.01 -4.23
C ALA A 44 -0.44 -0.87 -3.38
N GLY A 45 -0.41 -0.77 -2.05
CA GLY A 45 -1.35 -1.44 -1.16
C GLY A 45 -2.79 -0.93 -1.32
N ALA A 46 -2.97 0.38 -1.56
CA ALA A 46 -4.28 0.95 -1.88
C ALA A 46 -4.82 0.43 -3.21
N GLN A 47 -3.96 0.34 -4.23
CA GLN A 47 -4.35 -0.18 -5.54
C GLN A 47 -4.75 -1.67 -5.47
N ASN A 48 -3.99 -2.47 -4.71
CA ASN A 48 -4.29 -3.87 -4.44
C ASN A 48 -5.62 -4.04 -3.70
N LEU A 49 -5.87 -3.25 -2.66
CA LEU A 49 -7.14 -3.28 -1.93
C LEU A 49 -8.31 -2.82 -2.78
N ALA A 50 -8.13 -1.85 -3.68
CA ALA A 50 -9.17 -1.45 -4.61
C ALA A 50 -9.59 -2.63 -5.51
N ALA A 51 -8.62 -3.38 -6.07
CA ALA A 51 -8.88 -4.58 -6.86
C ALA A 51 -9.60 -5.66 -6.05
N TYR A 52 -9.16 -5.90 -4.82
CA TYR A 52 -9.78 -6.85 -3.90
C TYR A 52 -11.23 -6.48 -3.54
N CYS A 53 -11.48 -5.19 -3.28
CA CYS A 53 -12.83 -4.69 -3.04
C CYS A 53 -13.70 -4.96 -4.26
N ALA A 54 -13.20 -4.61 -5.46
CA ALA A 54 -13.88 -4.83 -6.74
C ALA A 54 -14.08 -6.31 -7.11
N ARG A 55 -13.54 -7.27 -6.34
CA ARG A 55 -13.52 -8.71 -6.65
C ARG A 55 -12.78 -9.03 -7.95
N ALA A 56 -11.82 -8.19 -8.29
CA ALA A 56 -11.03 -8.26 -9.51
C ALA A 56 -9.83 -9.20 -9.33
N SER A 57 -10.10 -10.50 -9.25
CA SER A 57 -9.04 -11.53 -9.13
C SER A 57 -8.00 -11.38 -10.24
N GLN A 58 -6.71 -11.45 -9.88
CA GLN A 58 -5.55 -11.33 -10.77
C GLN A 58 -5.36 -9.97 -11.45
N TYR A 59 -6.26 -9.00 -11.22
CA TYR A 59 -6.14 -7.67 -11.83
C TYR A 59 -4.89 -6.93 -11.34
N ALA A 60 -4.66 -6.89 -10.02
CA ALA A 60 -3.52 -6.16 -9.46
C ALA A 60 -2.20 -6.78 -9.92
N GLN A 61 -2.13 -8.12 -10.00
CA GLN A 61 -1.00 -8.83 -10.58
C GLN A 61 -0.76 -8.38 -12.03
N THR A 62 -1.80 -8.41 -12.86
CA THR A 62 -1.72 -8.05 -14.29
C THR A 62 -1.29 -6.60 -14.47
N ALA A 63 -1.82 -5.67 -13.67
CA ALA A 63 -1.45 -4.25 -13.73
C ALA A 63 0.01 -4.02 -13.35
N ILE A 64 0.52 -4.70 -12.30
CA ILE A 64 1.92 -4.61 -11.90
C ILE A 64 2.82 -5.18 -12.99
N GLU A 65 2.56 -6.40 -13.45
CA GLU A 65 3.39 -7.10 -14.44
C GLU A 65 3.38 -6.40 -15.81
N SER A 66 2.24 -5.84 -16.23
CA SER A 66 2.07 -5.33 -17.61
C SER A 66 2.26 -3.82 -17.74
N LEU A 67 1.99 -3.02 -16.71
CA LEU A 67 2.10 -1.55 -16.81
C LEU A 67 3.35 -1.02 -16.13
N THR A 68 3.68 -1.51 -14.94
CA THR A 68 4.77 -0.91 -14.15
C THR A 68 6.16 -1.32 -14.62
N THR A 69 6.25 -2.34 -15.47
CA THR A 69 7.48 -2.83 -16.10
C THR A 69 7.75 -2.13 -17.44
N GLU A 70 6.78 -1.37 -17.99
CA GLU A 70 6.95 -0.65 -19.26
C GLU A 70 7.86 0.57 -19.11
N GLN A 71 8.65 0.83 -20.16
CA GLN A 71 9.54 2.00 -20.26
C GLN A 71 8.75 3.32 -20.26
N GLN A 72 7.49 3.30 -20.68
CA GLN A 72 6.59 4.46 -20.59
C GLN A 72 6.33 4.85 -19.15
N PHE A 73 6.14 3.85 -18.27
CA PHE A 73 5.93 4.06 -16.85
C PHE A 73 7.22 4.40 -16.12
N PHE A 74 8.24 3.53 -16.21
CA PHE A 74 9.48 3.68 -15.47
C PHE A 74 10.64 4.03 -16.41
N ARG A 75 11.05 5.29 -16.40
CA ARG A 75 12.17 5.78 -17.21
C ARG A 75 13.16 6.59 -16.37
N PRO A 76 14.17 5.94 -15.77
CA PRO A 76 15.20 6.60 -14.97
C PRO A 76 15.88 7.79 -15.67
N ALA A 77 16.06 7.69 -16.98
CA ALA A 77 16.70 8.74 -17.80
C ALA A 77 15.97 10.11 -17.71
N ARG A 78 14.66 10.14 -17.42
CA ARG A 78 13.89 11.38 -17.26
C ARG A 78 14.36 12.23 -16.09
N PHE A 79 14.99 11.62 -15.08
CA PHE A 79 15.55 12.36 -13.94
C PHE A 79 16.61 13.37 -14.37
N PHE A 80 17.49 12.99 -15.31
CA PHE A 80 18.57 13.85 -15.80
C PHE A 80 18.08 15.04 -16.63
N THR A 81 16.87 14.95 -17.17
CA THR A 81 16.20 16.05 -17.89
C THR A 81 15.22 16.82 -17.01
N GLY A 82 15.24 16.61 -15.69
CA GLY A 82 14.34 17.27 -14.73
C GLY A 82 12.90 16.74 -14.69
N GLY A 83 12.60 15.65 -15.40
CA GLY A 83 11.28 15.02 -15.47
C GLY A 83 11.01 13.98 -14.37
N ASN A 84 9.80 13.43 -14.37
CA ASN A 84 9.38 12.36 -13.46
C ASN A 84 9.99 11.02 -13.88
N VAL A 85 10.51 10.28 -12.90
CA VAL A 85 11.05 8.92 -13.10
C VAL A 85 9.93 7.92 -13.37
N ILE A 86 8.78 8.13 -12.71
CA ILE A 86 7.55 7.35 -12.90
C ILE A 86 6.48 8.20 -13.57
N ASP A 87 5.71 7.59 -14.46
CA ASP A 87 4.61 8.24 -15.18
C ASP A 87 3.25 7.80 -14.62
N LEU A 88 2.84 8.40 -13.51
CA LEU A 88 1.55 8.11 -12.90
C LEU A 88 0.39 8.61 -13.76
N ASP A 89 0.57 9.70 -14.51
CA ASP A 89 -0.45 10.18 -15.45
C ASP A 89 -0.75 9.13 -16.51
N TRP A 90 0.29 8.60 -17.15
CA TRP A 90 0.14 7.50 -18.11
C TRP A 90 -0.45 6.25 -17.46
N TYR A 91 0.05 5.83 -16.29
CA TYR A 91 -0.48 4.65 -15.59
C TYR A 91 -1.97 4.77 -15.30
N PHE A 92 -2.40 5.89 -14.73
CA PHE A 92 -3.81 6.11 -14.40
C PHE A 92 -4.70 6.27 -15.63
N GLN A 93 -4.17 6.84 -16.72
CA GLN A 93 -4.84 6.82 -18.02
C GLN A 93 -5.07 5.39 -18.53
N GLN A 94 -4.11 4.48 -18.34
CA GLN A 94 -4.26 3.08 -18.77
C GLN A 94 -5.34 2.34 -18.00
N VAL A 95 -5.41 2.54 -16.68
CA VAL A 95 -6.34 1.80 -15.82
C VAL A 95 -7.75 2.40 -15.80
N GLU A 96 -7.91 3.72 -15.93
CA GLU A 96 -9.23 4.38 -15.82
C GLU A 96 -10.04 4.32 -17.12
N HIS A 97 -9.40 4.58 -18.26
CA HIS A 97 -10.13 4.86 -19.50
C HIS A 97 -10.25 3.63 -20.40
N SER A 98 -9.29 3.41 -21.28
CA SER A 98 -9.32 2.33 -22.28
C SER A 98 -7.91 1.84 -22.60
N GLY A 99 -7.07 1.72 -21.58
CA GLY A 99 -5.72 1.21 -21.72
C GLY A 99 -5.66 -0.31 -21.75
N LYS A 100 -4.43 -0.81 -21.84
CA LYS A 100 -4.12 -2.25 -21.94
C LYS A 100 -4.65 -3.07 -20.76
N VAL A 101 -4.70 -2.47 -19.57
CA VAL A 101 -5.14 -3.11 -18.31
C VAL A 101 -6.16 -2.22 -17.62
N ARG A 102 -7.33 -2.08 -18.25
CA ARG A 102 -8.44 -1.29 -17.71
C ARG A 102 -8.92 -1.90 -16.39
N PHE A 103 -9.09 -1.06 -15.38
CA PHE A 103 -9.68 -1.45 -14.11
C PHE A 103 -11.10 -1.97 -14.38
N PRO A 104 -11.45 -3.17 -13.88
CA PRO A 104 -12.75 -3.76 -14.13
C PRO A 104 -13.80 -3.05 -13.25
N THR A 105 -14.32 -1.92 -13.72
CA THR A 105 -15.43 -1.22 -13.06
C THR A 105 -16.78 -1.57 -13.66
N GLU A 106 -17.71 -1.97 -12.79
CA GLU A 106 -19.19 -1.85 -12.79
C GLU A 106 -19.67 -2.06 -11.31
N PRO A 107 -20.85 -1.62 -10.83
CA PRO A 107 -20.99 -0.50 -9.86
C PRO A 107 -20.95 -0.79 -8.34
N ASN A 108 -20.91 -2.03 -7.86
CA ASN A 108 -21.46 -2.29 -6.50
C ASN A 108 -20.45 -2.50 -5.37
N HIS A 109 -19.15 -2.54 -5.65
CA HIS A 109 -18.20 -3.00 -4.62
C HIS A 109 -17.43 -1.89 -3.90
N LEU A 110 -17.41 -0.68 -4.45
CA LEU A 110 -16.77 0.49 -3.86
C LEU A 110 -17.76 1.66 -3.88
N THR A 111 -18.76 1.56 -3.02
CA THR A 111 -19.75 2.62 -2.77
C THR A 111 -19.26 3.57 -1.66
N PRO A 112 -19.91 4.73 -1.47
CA PRO A 112 -19.61 5.61 -0.33
C PRO A 112 -19.74 4.94 1.06
N GLU A 113 -20.36 3.77 1.18
CA GLU A 113 -20.48 3.05 2.46
C GLU A 113 -19.34 2.04 2.68
N SER A 114 -18.43 1.89 1.71
CA SER A 114 -17.46 0.79 1.68
C SER A 114 -16.29 0.93 2.66
N ASN A 115 -16.19 2.01 3.44
CA ASN A 115 -15.10 2.28 4.39
C ASN A 115 -13.72 1.90 3.83
N PHE A 116 -13.45 2.30 2.59
CA PHE A 116 -12.16 2.11 1.93
C PHE A 116 -11.40 3.43 1.94
N TYR A 117 -10.15 3.40 2.37
CA TYR A 117 -9.33 4.60 2.52
C TYR A 117 -7.97 4.40 1.86
N ALA A 118 -7.60 5.33 0.99
CA ALA A 118 -6.25 5.45 0.48
C ALA A 118 -5.51 6.49 1.33
N VAL A 119 -4.35 6.14 1.87
CA VAL A 119 -3.54 7.08 2.66
C VAL A 119 -2.72 7.94 1.73
N ALA A 120 -2.78 9.25 1.91
CA ALA A 120 -1.87 10.20 1.28
C ALA A 120 -1.20 11.05 2.36
N SER A 121 -0.09 11.68 2.02
CA SER A 121 0.60 12.64 2.89
C SER A 121 0.39 14.04 2.35
N HIS A 122 0.04 15.00 3.21
CA HIS A 122 0.05 16.40 2.83
C HIS A 122 1.47 16.81 2.45
N LEU A 123 1.63 17.50 1.31
CA LEU A 123 2.93 17.98 0.88
C LEU A 123 3.54 18.89 1.96
N ASP A 124 2.75 19.84 2.47
CA ASP A 124 3.28 20.94 3.30
C ASP A 124 3.53 20.55 4.75
N SER A 125 2.64 19.77 5.37
CA SER A 125 2.73 19.40 6.79
C SER A 125 3.30 18.01 7.05
N LEU A 126 3.39 17.15 6.02
CA LEU A 126 3.74 15.73 6.15
C LEU A 126 2.75 14.91 7.00
N GLU A 127 1.61 15.48 7.40
CA GLU A 127 0.58 14.75 8.14
C GLU A 127 -0.24 13.84 7.23
N PRO A 128 -0.73 12.69 7.75
CA PRO A 128 -1.50 11.76 6.95
C PRO A 128 -2.90 12.30 6.67
N HIS A 129 -3.40 11.97 5.49
CA HIS A 129 -4.79 12.18 5.10
C HIS A 129 -5.38 10.87 4.61
N TYR A 130 -6.43 10.40 5.29
CA TYR A 130 -7.14 9.17 4.95
C TYR A 130 -8.25 9.51 3.96
N LEU A 131 -7.94 9.37 2.67
CA LEU A 131 -8.87 9.71 1.59
C LEU A 131 -9.95 8.64 1.50
N HIS A 132 -11.17 8.97 1.92
CA HIS A 132 -12.33 8.08 1.77
C HIS A 132 -12.59 7.83 0.28
N THR A 133 -12.47 6.58 -0.13
CA THR A 133 -12.31 6.19 -1.53
C THR A 133 -13.47 5.30 -1.99
N TRP A 134 -14.16 5.73 -3.05
CA TRP A 134 -15.24 5.01 -3.72
C TRP A 134 -15.14 5.24 -5.23
N HIS A 135 -16.04 4.64 -6.02
CA HIS A 135 -15.94 4.61 -7.48
C HIS A 135 -15.64 5.97 -8.15
N ASP A 136 -16.22 7.09 -7.70
CA ASP A 136 -16.07 8.39 -8.37
C ASP A 136 -14.70 9.04 -8.18
N ASN A 137 -14.05 8.78 -7.04
CA ASN A 137 -12.79 9.44 -6.69
C ASN A 137 -11.61 8.48 -6.61
N MET A 138 -11.85 7.19 -6.85
CA MET A 138 -10.88 6.11 -6.71
C MET A 138 -9.56 6.41 -7.41
N PHE A 139 -9.58 6.69 -8.70
CA PHE A 139 -8.34 6.89 -9.45
C PHE A 139 -7.54 8.11 -8.97
N THR A 140 -8.24 9.20 -8.62
CA THR A 140 -7.58 10.40 -8.06
C THR A 140 -6.95 10.10 -6.70
N HIS A 141 -7.65 9.39 -5.82
CA HIS A 141 -7.15 9.04 -4.48
C HIS A 141 -6.00 8.04 -4.53
N LEU A 142 -6.12 7.00 -5.35
CA LEU A 142 -5.05 6.03 -5.59
C LEU A 142 -3.81 6.73 -6.17
N LYS A 143 -3.99 7.66 -7.11
CA LYS A 143 -2.87 8.43 -7.67
C LYS A 143 -2.18 9.31 -6.64
N ALA A 144 -2.95 10.00 -5.79
CA ALA A 144 -2.41 10.78 -4.68
C ALA A 144 -1.61 9.88 -3.72
N SER A 145 -2.17 8.73 -3.37
CA SER A 145 -1.53 7.73 -2.49
C SER A 145 -0.26 7.10 -3.07
N SER A 146 -0.08 7.12 -4.40
CA SER A 146 1.09 6.56 -5.11
C SER A 146 2.11 7.59 -5.59
N ALA A 147 1.90 8.89 -5.31
CA ALA A 147 2.74 9.98 -5.80
C ALA A 147 4.06 10.07 -5.03
N ILE A 148 4.97 9.11 -5.27
CA ILE A 148 6.25 8.99 -4.55
C ILE A 148 7.07 10.27 -4.75
N PRO A 149 7.47 10.96 -3.65
CA PRO A 149 8.33 12.14 -3.74
C PRO A 149 9.58 11.87 -4.56
N PHE A 150 10.05 12.88 -5.29
CA PHE A 150 11.22 12.84 -6.19
C PHE A 150 11.07 11.96 -7.45
N LEU A 151 10.26 10.90 -7.41
CA LEU A 151 9.96 10.06 -8.57
C LEU A 151 8.77 10.63 -9.38
N TYR A 152 7.78 11.20 -8.70
CA TYR A 152 6.68 11.98 -9.27
C TYR A 152 6.59 13.33 -8.55
N ARG A 153 7.33 14.32 -9.07
CA ARG A 153 7.57 15.60 -8.39
C ARG A 153 6.33 16.49 -8.18
N PRO A 154 5.34 16.53 -9.10
CA PRO A 154 4.22 17.46 -8.96
C PRO A 154 3.30 17.18 -7.76
N GLY A 155 3.29 15.94 -7.24
CA GLY A 155 2.23 15.48 -6.35
C GLY A 155 0.86 15.48 -7.05
N VAL A 156 -0.20 15.36 -6.26
CA VAL A 156 -1.59 15.36 -6.75
C VAL A 156 -2.41 16.33 -5.91
N LYS A 157 -3.22 17.19 -6.55
CA LYS A 157 -4.14 18.06 -5.80
C LYS A 157 -5.43 17.31 -5.51
N VAL A 158 -5.81 17.22 -4.24
CA VAL A 158 -7.09 16.65 -3.79
C VAL A 158 -7.77 17.66 -2.88
N ALA A 159 -9.00 18.04 -3.22
CA ALA A 159 -9.78 19.05 -2.46
C ALA A 159 -8.96 20.33 -2.12
N GLY A 160 -8.20 20.85 -3.09
CA GLY A 160 -7.38 22.05 -2.92
C GLY A 160 -6.03 21.87 -2.23
N HIS A 161 -5.75 20.69 -1.67
CA HIS A 161 -4.51 20.40 -0.95
C HIS A 161 -3.55 19.59 -1.83
N GLY A 162 -2.26 19.91 -1.75
CA GLY A 162 -1.22 19.14 -2.43
C GLY A 162 -0.88 17.87 -1.66
N MET A 163 -1.00 16.72 -2.31
CA MET A 163 -0.80 15.40 -1.73
C MET A 163 0.36 14.67 -2.39
N MET A 164 0.98 13.77 -1.63
CA MET A 164 2.00 12.81 -2.09
C MET A 164 1.76 11.44 -1.47
N ASP A 165 2.62 10.48 -1.81
CA ASP A 165 2.52 9.09 -1.35
C ASP A 165 2.34 9.00 0.18
N GLY A 166 1.36 8.18 0.60
CA GLY A 166 0.99 7.99 2.01
C GLY A 166 2.08 7.36 2.85
N GLY A 167 3.05 6.70 2.23
CA GLY A 167 4.17 6.07 2.90
C GLY A 167 5.03 7.06 3.68
N VAL A 168 5.01 8.34 3.34
CA VAL A 168 5.76 9.36 4.10
C VAL A 168 5.14 9.57 5.49
N ALA A 169 3.82 9.72 5.57
CA ALA A 169 3.12 10.14 6.78
C ALA A 169 2.59 8.98 7.64
N ASP A 170 2.07 7.92 7.02
CA ASP A 170 1.55 6.76 7.74
C ASP A 170 1.64 5.50 6.88
N PRO A 171 2.82 4.84 6.85
CA PRO A 171 3.07 3.67 6.01
C PRO A 171 2.31 2.41 6.45
N LEU A 172 1.88 2.36 7.72
CA LEU A 172 1.17 1.24 8.34
C LEU A 172 0.12 1.79 9.32
N PRO A 173 -1.09 2.19 8.84
CA PRO A 173 -2.10 2.93 9.59
C PRO A 173 -2.84 2.15 10.69
N VAL A 174 -2.13 1.32 11.46
CA VAL A 174 -2.66 0.43 12.51
C VAL A 174 -3.29 1.22 13.66
N ARG A 175 -2.66 2.33 14.06
CA ARG A 175 -3.16 3.20 15.13
C ARG A 175 -4.43 3.92 14.69
N TRP A 176 -4.47 4.36 13.43
CA TRP A 176 -5.66 5.00 12.88
C TRP A 176 -6.80 3.99 12.75
N ALA A 177 -6.57 2.80 12.19
CA ALA A 177 -7.58 1.74 12.12
C ALA A 177 -8.16 1.39 13.51
N HIS A 178 -7.31 1.29 14.53
CA HIS A 178 -7.76 1.10 15.91
C HIS A 178 -8.62 2.28 16.40
N SER A 179 -8.22 3.53 16.12
CA SER A 179 -9.02 4.72 16.49
C SER A 179 -10.40 4.77 15.82
N GLN A 180 -10.57 4.08 14.68
CA GLN A 180 -11.87 3.90 14.01
C GLN A 180 -12.72 2.78 14.64
N GLY A 181 -12.20 2.07 15.65
CA GLY A 181 -12.91 1.02 16.40
C GLY A 181 -12.42 -0.40 16.12
N ALA A 182 -11.53 -0.61 15.14
CA ALA A 182 -11.09 -1.96 14.76
C ALA A 182 -10.42 -2.71 15.93
N LYS A 183 -10.87 -3.93 16.18
CA LYS A 183 -10.36 -4.84 17.23
C LYS A 183 -9.53 -5.98 16.65
N THR A 184 -9.82 -6.40 15.43
CA THR A 184 -8.94 -7.30 14.68
C THR A 184 -8.36 -6.54 13.50
N ILE A 185 -7.04 -6.39 13.45
CA ILE A 185 -6.34 -5.64 12.39
C ILE A 185 -5.43 -6.59 11.64
N TRP A 186 -5.75 -6.85 10.39
CA TRP A 186 -4.90 -7.59 9.47
C TRP A 186 -3.94 -6.61 8.78
N VAL A 187 -2.67 -6.94 8.73
CA VAL A 187 -1.63 -6.10 8.13
C VAL A 187 -0.86 -6.92 7.11
N ILE A 188 -0.99 -6.58 5.83
CA ILE A 188 -0.15 -7.14 4.77
C ILE A 188 1.08 -6.25 4.63
N ARG A 189 2.27 -6.83 4.87
CA ARG A 189 3.56 -6.14 4.79
C ARG A 189 4.31 -6.57 3.54
N THR A 190 5.05 -5.63 2.94
CA THR A 190 5.94 -5.89 1.79
C THR A 190 7.41 -6.07 2.19
N ILE A 191 7.67 -6.05 3.50
CA ILE A 191 8.94 -6.41 4.13
C ILE A 191 8.69 -7.45 5.23
N GLU A 192 9.75 -8.12 5.67
CA GLU A 192 9.66 -9.19 6.68
C GLU A 192 9.09 -8.67 8.01
N ALA A 193 8.41 -9.53 8.76
CA ALA A 193 7.73 -9.13 10.00
C ALA A 193 8.67 -8.52 11.06
N HIS A 194 9.94 -8.93 11.07
CA HIS A 194 10.95 -8.45 12.02
C HIS A 194 11.73 -7.24 11.51
N ASP A 195 11.52 -6.82 10.26
CA ASP A 195 12.15 -5.63 9.68
C ASP A 195 11.46 -4.37 10.22
N ASP A 196 12.24 -3.34 10.52
CA ASP A 196 11.78 -2.06 11.06
C ASP A 196 11.68 -0.96 9.99
N GLY A 197 11.80 -1.31 8.70
CA GLY A 197 11.64 -0.39 7.57
C GLY A 197 12.83 0.53 7.35
N LYS A 198 13.98 0.28 8.01
CA LYS A 198 15.18 1.10 7.80
C LYS A 198 15.76 0.87 6.41
N MET A 199 16.23 1.95 5.78
CA MET A 199 16.98 1.89 4.52
C MET A 199 18.49 1.97 4.78
N PRO A 200 19.26 0.86 4.73
CA PRO A 200 20.65 0.84 5.18
C PRO A 200 21.57 1.77 4.38
N VAL A 201 21.28 1.94 3.09
CA VAL A 201 22.04 2.85 2.20
C VAL A 201 21.87 4.30 2.63
N LEU A 202 20.64 4.72 2.97
CA LEU A 202 20.39 6.10 3.38
C LEU A 202 20.99 6.39 4.76
N GLU A 203 20.93 5.42 5.69
CA GLU A 203 21.63 5.50 6.99
C GLU A 203 23.13 5.74 6.84
N ARG A 204 23.78 5.04 5.90
CA ARG A 204 25.21 5.21 5.60
C ARG A 204 25.52 6.56 4.95
N LEU A 205 24.59 7.12 4.19
CA LEU A 205 24.76 8.40 3.48
C LEU A 205 24.35 9.62 4.32
N LYS A 206 23.62 9.45 5.43
CA LYS A 206 23.23 10.53 6.37
C LYS A 206 24.37 11.49 6.71
N PRO A 207 25.60 11.05 7.08
CA PRO A 207 26.68 11.96 7.46
C PRO A 207 27.19 12.80 6.30
N ILE A 208 27.22 12.23 5.10
CA ILE A 208 27.68 12.88 3.88
C ILE A 208 26.65 13.90 3.45
N MET A 209 25.39 13.49 3.30
CA MET A 209 24.31 14.37 2.82
C MET A 209 24.02 15.54 3.77
N ARG A 210 24.18 15.35 5.09
CA ARG A 210 24.17 16.45 6.08
C ARG A 210 25.20 17.54 5.79
N ARG A 211 26.35 17.19 5.21
CA ARG A 211 27.41 18.16 4.85
C ARG A 211 27.15 18.85 3.51
N VAL A 212 26.41 18.22 2.59
CA VAL A 212 26.20 18.75 1.22
C VAL A 212 24.95 19.66 1.13
N ASN A 213 24.20 19.86 2.22
CA ASN A 213 22.98 20.67 2.25
C ASN A 213 21.96 20.30 1.14
N GLN A 214 21.99 19.05 0.68
CA GLN A 214 21.10 18.58 -0.37
C GLN A 214 19.76 18.16 0.22
N SER A 215 18.74 18.98 -0.07
CA SER A 215 17.31 18.80 0.18
C SER A 215 16.91 18.49 1.63
N PRO A 216 16.86 19.51 2.52
CA PRO A 216 16.34 19.36 3.90
C PRO A 216 14.99 18.65 3.98
N ARG A 217 14.11 18.89 2.99
CA ARG A 217 12.78 18.30 2.90
C ARG A 217 12.81 16.78 2.65
N MET A 218 13.79 16.27 1.90
CA MET A 218 13.94 14.81 1.72
C MET A 218 14.25 14.12 3.05
N PHE A 219 15.16 14.71 3.84
CA PHE A 219 15.51 14.19 5.15
C PHE A 219 14.36 14.25 6.13
N GLU A 220 13.62 15.35 6.11
CA GLU A 220 12.40 15.51 6.90
C GLU A 220 11.39 14.40 6.58
N MET A 221 11.07 14.19 5.29
CA MET A 221 10.19 13.11 4.84
C MET A 221 10.70 11.73 5.26
N TYR A 222 11.99 11.47 5.13
CA TYR A 222 12.58 10.19 5.52
C TYR A 222 12.50 9.95 7.03
N HIS A 223 12.87 10.95 7.83
CA HIS A 223 12.78 10.85 9.28
C HIS A 223 11.33 10.70 9.75
N HIS A 224 10.39 11.39 9.09
CA HIS A 224 8.97 11.23 9.35
C HIS A 224 8.53 9.79 9.06
N TYR A 225 8.85 9.26 7.88
CA TYR A 225 8.59 7.85 7.53
C TYR A 225 9.15 6.88 8.57
N GLN A 226 10.44 7.01 8.93
CA GLN A 226 11.09 6.11 9.89
C GLN A 226 10.41 6.13 11.25
N SER A 227 10.08 7.32 11.75
CA SER A 227 9.41 7.46 13.05
C SER A 227 8.03 6.80 13.02
N ARG A 228 7.25 7.06 11.97
CA ARG A 228 5.89 6.54 11.81
C ARG A 228 5.89 5.03 11.62
N TYR A 229 6.85 4.49 10.87
CA TYR A 229 7.02 3.05 10.71
C TYR A 229 7.37 2.37 12.04
N ALA A 230 8.32 2.93 12.79
CA ALA A 230 8.70 2.41 14.09
C ALA A 230 7.52 2.44 15.08
N ASP A 231 6.74 3.53 15.10
CA ASP A 231 5.54 3.64 15.92
C ASP A 231 4.49 2.58 15.57
N ALA A 232 4.29 2.31 14.27
CA ALA A 232 3.39 1.25 13.83
C ALA A 232 3.88 -0.14 14.21
N VAL A 233 5.18 -0.43 14.05
CA VAL A 233 5.79 -1.70 14.48
C VAL A 233 5.66 -1.88 16.00
N ASN A 234 5.90 -0.83 16.78
CA ASN A 234 5.72 -0.86 18.23
C ASN A 234 4.27 -1.17 18.61
N PHE A 235 3.30 -0.55 17.93
CA PHE A 235 1.88 -0.86 18.12
C PHE A 235 1.56 -2.33 17.79
N MET A 236 2.11 -2.88 16.71
CA MET A 236 1.86 -4.28 16.32
C MET A 236 2.53 -5.29 17.27
N ASN A 237 3.69 -4.95 17.84
CA ASN A 237 4.41 -5.81 18.80
C ASN A 237 3.81 -5.74 20.22
N SER A 238 3.13 -4.66 20.55
CA SER A 238 2.50 -4.44 21.86
C SER A 238 1.15 -3.75 21.67
N PRO A 239 0.16 -4.44 21.06
CA PRO A 239 -1.16 -3.86 20.84
C PRO A 239 -1.90 -3.70 22.17
N PRO A 240 -2.90 -2.81 22.25
CA PRO A 240 -3.84 -2.76 23.37
C PRO A 240 -4.48 -4.14 23.63
N GLU A 241 -4.86 -4.43 24.88
CA GLU A 241 -5.37 -5.75 25.29
C GLU A 241 -6.59 -6.23 24.49
N ASP A 242 -7.39 -5.30 23.98
CA ASP A 242 -8.59 -5.55 23.20
C ASP A 242 -8.36 -5.57 21.68
N VAL A 243 -7.10 -5.48 21.24
CA VAL A 243 -6.70 -5.48 19.83
C VAL A 243 -5.87 -6.70 19.49
N ASN A 244 -6.33 -7.47 18.52
CA ASN A 244 -5.60 -8.55 17.89
C ASN A 244 -5.01 -8.10 16.55
N VAL A 245 -3.70 -8.20 16.38
CA VAL A 245 -3.01 -7.87 15.12
C VAL A 245 -2.54 -9.14 14.43
N ILE A 246 -2.93 -9.31 13.17
CA ILE A 246 -2.53 -10.44 12.32
C ILE A 246 -1.66 -9.91 11.20
N GLN A 247 -0.38 -10.27 11.21
CA GLN A 247 0.56 -9.90 10.16
C GLN A 247 0.67 -10.98 9.09
N ILE A 248 0.56 -10.59 7.82
CA ILE A 248 0.96 -11.38 6.67
C ILE A 248 2.16 -10.68 6.05
N ALA A 249 3.34 -11.21 6.35
CA ALA A 249 4.60 -10.67 5.87
C ALA A 249 5.38 -11.80 5.18
N PRO A 250 6.21 -11.48 4.19
CA PRO A 250 7.10 -12.47 3.59
C PRO A 250 8.05 -13.05 4.65
N ASN A 251 8.38 -14.33 4.48
CA ASN A 251 9.29 -15.09 5.36
C ASN A 251 10.76 -15.07 4.88
N ARG A 252 11.02 -14.28 3.86
CA ARG A 252 12.33 -13.95 3.28
C ARG A 252 12.24 -12.55 2.68
N PRO A 253 13.36 -11.86 2.41
CA PRO A 253 13.33 -10.66 1.59
C PRO A 253 12.65 -10.93 0.24
N LEU A 254 11.75 -10.04 -0.17
CA LEU A 254 11.15 -10.06 -1.51
C LEU A 254 12.24 -9.80 -2.56
N GLU A 255 12.24 -10.59 -3.63
CA GLU A 255 13.18 -10.48 -4.75
C GLU A 255 12.85 -9.27 -5.63
N SER A 256 11.58 -8.94 -5.74
CA SER A 256 11.08 -7.75 -6.42
C SER A 256 11.58 -6.47 -5.74
N MET A 257 11.81 -5.44 -6.53
CA MET A 257 12.22 -4.11 -6.07
C MET A 257 11.01 -3.16 -6.04
N ILE A 258 11.21 -1.93 -5.59
CA ILE A 258 10.17 -0.89 -5.70
C ILE A 258 9.88 -0.57 -7.18
N LEU A 259 10.92 -0.57 -8.02
CA LEU A 259 10.86 -0.37 -9.48
C LEU A 259 11.94 -1.22 -10.16
N GLY A 260 11.71 -1.63 -11.41
CA GLY A 260 12.70 -2.34 -12.23
C GLY A 260 12.84 -3.83 -11.93
N SER A 261 11.82 -4.46 -11.34
CA SER A 261 11.77 -5.90 -11.09
C SER A 261 11.68 -6.69 -12.39
N SER A 262 12.26 -7.90 -12.42
CA SER A 262 12.11 -8.81 -13.55
C SER A 262 10.79 -9.60 -13.46
N PRO A 263 10.24 -10.11 -14.58
CA PRO A 263 9.06 -10.96 -14.56
C PRO A 263 9.18 -12.17 -13.62
N GLU A 264 10.38 -12.76 -13.53
CA GLU A 264 10.65 -13.93 -12.67
C GLU A 264 10.54 -13.56 -11.19
N THR A 265 11.12 -12.43 -10.78
CA THR A 265 11.04 -11.95 -9.39
C THR A 265 9.61 -11.59 -8.99
N LEU A 266 8.86 -10.94 -9.89
CA LEU A 266 7.43 -10.63 -9.68
C LEU A 266 6.62 -11.91 -9.49
N LYS A 267 6.82 -12.90 -10.37
CA LYS A 267 6.14 -14.20 -10.29
C LYS A 267 6.50 -14.99 -9.04
N SER A 268 7.77 -14.95 -8.60
CA SER A 268 8.24 -15.60 -7.38
C SER A 268 7.52 -15.03 -6.15
N ASP A 269 7.51 -13.70 -6.04
CA ASP A 269 6.92 -13.01 -4.88
C ASP A 269 5.38 -13.03 -4.89
N TYR A 270 4.74 -13.02 -6.06
CA TYR A 270 3.29 -13.28 -6.19
C TYR A 270 2.92 -14.63 -5.59
N LYS A 271 3.62 -15.70 -5.99
CA LYS A 271 3.37 -17.06 -5.49
C LYS A 271 3.55 -17.15 -3.99
N LEU A 272 4.62 -16.54 -3.46
CA LEU A 272 4.85 -16.48 -2.02
C LEU A 272 3.69 -15.79 -1.30
N GLY A 273 3.22 -14.65 -1.81
CA GLY A 273 2.06 -13.94 -1.27
C GLY A 273 0.79 -14.80 -1.28
N PHE A 274 0.53 -15.47 -2.40
CA PHE A 274 -0.62 -16.35 -2.56
C PHE A 274 -0.61 -17.51 -1.55
N GLU A 275 0.51 -18.20 -1.41
CA GLU A 275 0.67 -19.29 -0.45
C GLU A 275 0.47 -18.83 1.01
N LEU A 276 1.03 -17.67 1.38
CA LEU A 276 0.86 -17.12 2.72
C LEU A 276 -0.57 -16.62 2.97
N GLY A 277 -1.23 -16.08 1.95
CA GLY A 277 -2.64 -15.70 2.00
C GLY A 277 -3.55 -16.90 2.29
N LEU A 278 -3.35 -18.02 1.59
CA LEU A 278 -4.10 -19.26 1.84
C LEU A 278 -3.91 -19.74 3.29
N LYS A 279 -2.66 -19.83 3.75
CA LYS A 279 -2.32 -20.24 5.12
C LYS A 279 -2.97 -19.33 6.18
N ALA A 280 -3.01 -18.02 5.92
CA ALA A 280 -3.58 -17.07 6.86
C ALA A 280 -5.11 -17.23 6.97
N VAL A 281 -5.80 -17.49 5.85
CA VAL A 281 -7.25 -17.77 5.87
C VAL A 281 -7.56 -19.08 6.60
N ASP A 282 -6.80 -20.14 6.32
CA ASP A 282 -7.01 -21.44 6.94
C ASP A 282 -6.77 -21.35 8.47
N LYS A 283 -5.66 -20.72 8.91
CA LYS A 283 -5.39 -20.47 10.34
C LYS A 283 -6.49 -19.65 11.02
N TRP A 284 -7.06 -18.66 10.33
CA TRP A 284 -8.14 -17.85 10.89
C TRP A 284 -9.43 -18.66 11.10
N ARG A 285 -9.77 -19.55 10.16
CA ARG A 285 -10.92 -20.44 10.30
C ARG A 285 -10.76 -21.38 11.48
N ASP A 286 -9.58 -21.98 11.64
CA ASP A 286 -9.28 -22.86 12.77
C ASP A 286 -9.44 -22.15 14.13
N MET A 287 -8.98 -20.89 14.25
CA MET A 287 -9.13 -20.10 15.47
C MET A 287 -10.60 -19.81 15.82
N LEU A 288 -11.45 -19.60 14.81
CA LEU A 288 -12.88 -19.39 15.03
C LEU A 288 -13.58 -20.67 15.51
N GLU A 289 -13.21 -21.83 14.97
CA GLU A 289 -13.78 -23.12 15.38
C GLU A 289 -13.42 -23.46 16.83
N VAL A 290 -12.18 -23.20 17.25
CA VAL A 290 -11.73 -23.40 18.64
C VAL A 290 -12.41 -22.44 19.63
N SER A 291 -12.79 -21.24 19.19
CA SER A 291 -13.45 -20.25 20.07
C SER A 291 -14.95 -20.51 20.29
N VAL A 292 -15.54 -21.44 19.53
CA VAL A 292 -16.97 -21.81 19.60
C VAL A 292 -17.17 -23.13 20.36
N MET A 293 -16.09 -23.87 20.64
CA MET A 293 -16.08 -25.06 21.51
C MET A 293 -15.81 -24.69 22.96
#